data_AF-A0A7J6NYR3-F1
#
_entry.id   AF-A0A7J6NYR3-F1
#
_cell.length_a   1.000
_cell.length_b   1.000
_cell.length_c   1.000
_cell.angle_alpha   90.00
_cell.angle_beta   90.00
_cell.angle_gamma   90.00
#
_symmetry.space_group_name_H-M   'P 1'
#
loop_
_entity.id
_entity.type
_entity.pdbx_description
1 polymer ?
#
loop_
_entity_poly.entity_id
_entity_poly.type
_entity_poly.pdbx_seq_one_letter_code
_entity_poly.pdbx_strand_id
1 'polypeptide(L)'
;MVGRIVGLSRTGKARTCTAKSSIPLARSFADEKKNRGLKTTEDHRYYAYIRELDQPFSSEDKEVIFQYQVKYEENMDCGGGYLKFAPKMDNLSAFNSESTYNIMFGPDKCGFNRRTHLIFNNGKDNILKTDDLPYKQDDTVSHVYRLTLRPNDTVKVEVDGEEIFDGSIEENWKYGEPAEIDDPEDSKPEDWVDSPMMDDPEDKKPEDWVEEAKIPDEKATQPEDWDEEEDGEWERPMIDNPDYKGPWMAKRIANPDYKGEWKPKKIANPDYVPLEKIHKFDFGAVFLDVWQVNSGAIFDNIIVTDDVKEADALVEEFKELREVEDAKAKEEAEEEKKKAEEAAASEDEGDIDDEEEDTEEPKDEEKAADEDL
;
A
#
# COMPACT_ATOMS: atom_id res chain seq x y z
N MET A 1 23.87 26.34 -9.63
CA MET A 1 23.18 25.98 -10.89
C MET A 1 23.55 24.57 -11.26
N VAL A 2 22.87 23.62 -10.62
CA VAL A 2 22.81 22.23 -11.08
C VAL A 2 21.69 22.20 -12.12
N GLY A 3 21.97 21.69 -13.32
CA GLY A 3 21.19 21.96 -14.53
C GLY A 3 19.78 21.34 -14.57
N ARG A 4 18.90 21.99 -15.35
CA ARG A 4 17.57 21.47 -15.73
C ARG A 4 17.73 20.26 -16.63
N ILE A 5 17.11 19.13 -16.29
CA ILE A 5 17.15 17.94 -17.15
C ILE A 5 16.10 18.11 -18.26
N VAL A 6 16.57 18.36 -19.48
CA VAL A 6 15.71 18.32 -20.68
C VAL A 6 15.90 16.97 -21.37
N GLY A 7 14.99 16.04 -21.11
CA GLY A 7 14.87 14.75 -21.78
C GLY A 7 15.74 13.61 -21.22
N LEU A 8 15.12 12.44 -21.05
CA LEU A 8 15.80 11.19 -20.71
C LEU A 8 16.20 10.44 -21.99
N SER A 9 17.41 9.84 -22.04
CA SER A 9 17.84 9.02 -23.18
C SER A 9 17.62 7.54 -22.89
N ARG A 10 17.22 6.78 -23.92
CA ARG A 10 17.00 5.33 -23.80
C ARG A 10 18.32 4.61 -24.02
N THR A 11 18.84 3.90 -23.03
CA THR A 11 19.99 3.02 -23.19
C THR A 11 19.79 1.73 -22.42
N GLY A 12 19.93 0.59 -23.10
CA GLY A 12 19.87 -0.74 -22.49
C GLY A 12 19.15 -1.77 -23.35
N LYS A 13 19.71 -2.98 -23.44
CA LYS A 13 19.04 -4.18 -24.00
C LYS A 13 18.07 -4.75 -22.96
N ALA A 14 16.98 -4.05 -22.69
CA ALA A 14 15.81 -4.69 -22.10
C ALA A 14 15.23 -5.67 -23.14
N ARG A 15 14.94 -6.90 -22.71
CA ARG A 15 14.49 -8.00 -23.59
C ARG A 15 13.29 -7.51 -24.42
N THR A 16 13.44 -7.61 -25.74
CA THR A 16 12.49 -7.27 -26.82
C THR A 16 12.00 -5.81 -26.86
N CYS A 17 12.80 -4.97 -27.52
CA CYS A 17 12.41 -3.65 -28.02
C CYS A 17 11.80 -3.76 -29.43
N THR A 18 10.53 -3.39 -29.59
CA THR A 18 10.01 -2.79 -30.84
C THR A 18 8.90 -1.81 -30.50
N ALA A 19 9.27 -0.60 -30.06
CA ALA A 19 8.39 0.56 -30.13
C ALA A 19 9.17 1.65 -30.88
N LYS A 20 8.66 2.00 -32.06
CA LYS A 20 9.22 3.00 -32.98
C LYS A 20 9.27 4.37 -32.28
N SER A 21 10.30 5.12 -32.64
CA SER A 21 10.52 6.51 -32.25
C SER A 21 9.31 7.39 -32.59
N SER A 22 8.50 7.68 -31.58
CA SER A 22 7.65 8.86 -31.50
C SER A 22 7.22 8.97 -30.04
N ILE A 23 7.59 10.06 -29.36
CA ILE A 23 7.02 10.43 -28.06
C ILE A 23 5.51 10.62 -28.32
N PRO A 24 4.62 9.73 -27.85
CA PRO A 24 3.21 9.91 -28.12
C PRO A 24 2.72 11.07 -27.27
N LEU A 25 1.91 11.95 -27.88
CA LEU A 25 1.24 13.03 -27.19
C LEU A 25 0.28 12.45 -26.14
N ALA A 26 0.13 13.16 -25.02
CA ALA A 26 -0.96 12.86 -24.10
C ALA A 26 -2.31 13.27 -24.70
N ARG A 27 -3.39 12.63 -24.25
CA ARG A 27 -4.77 12.91 -24.63
C ARG A 27 -5.22 14.31 -24.19
N SER A 28 -4.68 14.85 -23.10
CA SER A 28 -5.04 16.19 -22.63
C SER A 28 -3.86 16.87 -21.92
N PHE A 29 -3.54 18.08 -22.38
CA PHE A 29 -2.68 19.03 -21.67
C PHE A 29 -3.38 20.39 -21.59
N ALA A 30 -3.09 21.17 -20.56
CA ALA A 30 -3.47 22.59 -20.51
C ALA A 30 -2.75 23.42 -21.61
N ASP A 31 -1.52 23.05 -21.99
CA ASP A 31 -0.79 23.59 -23.16
C ASP A 31 0.01 22.47 -23.86
N GLU A 32 -0.33 22.15 -25.12
CA GLU A 32 0.29 21.06 -25.92
C GLU A 32 1.78 21.25 -26.26
N LYS A 33 2.31 22.48 -26.16
CA LYS A 33 3.73 22.76 -26.44
C LYS A 33 4.55 22.84 -25.17
N LYS A 34 3.98 23.32 -24.07
CA LYS A 34 4.68 23.42 -22.78
C LYS A 34 4.65 22.14 -21.97
N ASN A 35 3.59 21.35 -22.07
CA ASN A 35 3.43 20.15 -21.23
C ASN A 35 3.87 18.89 -21.97
N ARG A 36 5.03 18.90 -22.64
CA ARG A 36 5.53 17.70 -23.32
C ARG A 36 6.39 16.88 -22.38
N GLY A 37 5.81 15.85 -21.77
CA GLY A 37 6.52 14.91 -20.92
C GLY A 37 6.96 13.61 -21.60
N LEU A 38 7.75 12.82 -20.89
CA LEU A 38 8.06 11.43 -21.20
C LEU A 38 6.86 10.56 -20.84
N LYS A 39 6.18 10.01 -21.86
CA LYS A 39 5.00 9.16 -21.69
C LYS A 39 5.33 7.67 -21.79
N THR A 40 4.75 6.85 -20.92
CA THR A 40 4.65 5.40 -21.07
C THR A 40 3.47 5.03 -21.97
N THR A 41 3.63 4.05 -22.85
CA THR A 41 2.76 3.93 -24.06
C THR A 41 2.20 2.54 -24.32
N GLU A 42 2.74 1.55 -23.64
CA GLU A 42 2.41 0.12 -23.75
C GLU A 42 2.10 -0.44 -22.36
N ASP A 43 0.96 -1.12 -22.27
CA ASP A 43 0.52 -1.82 -21.08
C ASP A 43 1.39 -3.05 -20.80
N HIS A 44 1.48 -3.45 -19.53
CA HIS A 44 2.26 -4.60 -19.05
C HIS A 44 3.73 -4.53 -19.49
N ARG A 45 4.39 -3.40 -19.20
CA ARG A 45 5.78 -3.16 -19.58
C ARG A 45 6.64 -2.61 -18.45
N TYR A 46 7.91 -2.98 -18.53
CA TYR A 46 9.00 -2.30 -17.83
C TYR A 46 9.50 -1.15 -18.68
N TYR A 47 9.62 0.02 -18.07
CA TYR A 47 10.21 1.22 -18.65
C TYR A 47 11.52 1.52 -17.95
N ALA A 48 12.57 1.68 -18.74
CA ALA A 48 13.91 1.96 -18.27
C ALA A 48 14.49 3.12 -19.11
N TYR A 49 14.57 4.30 -18.51
CA TYR A 49 15.23 5.47 -19.07
C TYR A 49 16.24 6.03 -18.09
N ILE A 50 17.30 6.63 -18.62
CA ILE A 50 18.41 7.14 -17.83
C ILE A 50 18.90 8.45 -18.43
N ARG A 51 19.33 9.36 -17.56
CA ARG A 51 19.99 10.60 -17.96
C ARG A 51 21.05 10.94 -16.94
N GLU A 52 22.26 11.18 -17.43
CA GLU A 52 23.30 11.76 -16.60
C GLU A 52 23.01 13.24 -16.33
N LEU A 53 23.36 13.67 -15.13
CA LEU A 53 23.37 15.08 -14.77
C LEU A 53 24.51 15.77 -15.51
N ASP A 54 24.27 16.99 -15.99
CA ASP A 54 25.30 17.77 -16.67
C ASP A 54 26.48 18.08 -15.73
N GLN A 55 26.21 18.18 -14.43
CA GLN A 55 27.21 18.33 -13.37
C GLN A 55 26.90 17.38 -12.22
N PRO A 56 27.66 16.29 -12.06
CA PRO A 56 27.62 15.48 -10.85
C PRO A 56 28.01 16.30 -9.62
N PHE A 57 27.38 16.01 -8.48
CA PHE A 57 27.58 16.76 -7.24
C PHE A 57 27.39 15.87 -6.01
N SER A 58 27.84 16.36 -4.84
CA SER A 58 27.61 15.73 -3.55
C SER A 58 26.61 16.54 -2.71
N SER A 59 25.76 15.85 -1.95
CA SER A 59 24.80 16.48 -1.02
C SER A 59 25.38 16.79 0.37
N GLU A 60 26.66 16.51 0.63
CA GLU A 60 27.29 16.61 1.96
C GLU A 60 27.12 17.99 2.65
N ASP A 61 27.28 19.10 1.92
CA ASP A 61 27.36 20.42 2.53
C ASP A 61 26.21 21.36 2.10
N LYS A 62 25.16 20.81 1.48
CA LYS A 62 24.11 21.63 0.87
C LYS A 62 22.73 20.98 0.98
N GLU A 63 21.71 21.83 0.97
CA GLU A 63 20.35 21.40 0.71
C GLU A 63 20.19 21.07 -0.78
N VAL A 64 19.49 19.96 -1.07
CA VAL A 64 19.25 19.48 -2.43
C VAL A 64 17.76 19.18 -2.59
N ILE A 65 17.17 19.70 -3.66
CA ILE A 65 15.78 19.52 -4.01
C ILE A 65 15.69 18.63 -5.24
N PHE A 66 14.92 17.56 -5.12
CA PHE A 66 14.52 16.67 -6.20
C PHE A 66 13.04 16.92 -6.46
N GLN A 67 12.71 17.43 -7.63
CA GLN A 67 11.33 17.76 -7.97
C GLN A 67 10.99 17.32 -9.37
N TYR A 68 9.81 16.75 -9.55
CA TYR A 68 9.30 16.41 -10.86
C TYR A 68 7.77 16.36 -10.86
N GLN A 69 7.20 16.42 -12.04
CA GLN A 69 5.78 16.27 -12.28
C GLN A 69 5.48 14.87 -12.80
N VAL A 70 4.39 14.28 -12.32
CA VAL A 70 3.82 13.08 -12.90
C VAL A 70 2.32 13.26 -13.09
N LYS A 71 1.81 12.76 -14.22
CA LYS A 71 0.39 12.71 -14.56
C LYS A 71 0.06 11.31 -15.03
N TYR A 72 -1.11 10.79 -14.66
CA TYR A 72 -1.66 9.59 -15.26
C TYR A 72 -2.84 9.97 -16.15
N GLU A 73 -2.84 9.56 -17.42
CA GLU A 73 -3.97 9.85 -18.32
C GLU A 73 -5.25 9.09 -17.94
N GLU A 74 -5.08 7.94 -17.32
CA GLU A 74 -6.13 7.08 -16.78
C GLU A 74 -5.71 6.66 -15.38
N ASN A 75 -6.66 6.26 -14.54
CA ASN A 75 -6.35 5.82 -13.19
C ASN A 75 -5.41 4.61 -13.22
N MET A 76 -4.25 4.74 -12.58
CA MET A 76 -3.27 3.66 -12.48
C MET A 76 -3.79 2.55 -11.56
N ASP A 77 -3.96 1.33 -12.08
CA ASP A 77 -4.33 0.17 -11.24
C ASP A 77 -3.12 -0.42 -10.54
N CYS A 78 -2.04 -0.65 -11.30
CA CYS A 78 -0.77 -1.12 -10.78
C CYS A 78 0.40 -0.59 -11.60
N GLY A 79 1.22 0.27 -11.02
CA GLY A 79 2.44 0.78 -11.62
C GLY A 79 3.14 1.86 -10.80
N GLY A 80 4.43 2.04 -11.12
CA GLY A 80 5.29 3.04 -10.50
C GLY A 80 5.24 4.38 -11.22
N GLY A 81 5.24 5.46 -10.44
CA GLY A 81 5.42 6.85 -10.86
C GLY A 81 6.65 7.51 -10.23
N TYR A 82 7.60 6.72 -9.74
CA TYR A 82 8.79 7.17 -9.04
C TYR A 82 10.02 7.33 -9.92
N LEU A 83 10.95 8.15 -9.47
CA LEU A 83 12.30 8.28 -10.03
C LEU A 83 13.34 7.70 -9.06
N LYS A 84 14.46 7.25 -9.61
CA LYS A 84 15.64 6.90 -8.83
C LYS A 84 16.76 7.90 -9.14
N PHE A 85 17.36 8.46 -8.10
CA PHE A 85 18.50 9.36 -8.18
C PHE A 85 19.75 8.60 -7.79
N ALA A 86 20.74 8.59 -8.66
CA ALA A 86 21.85 7.65 -8.59
C ALA A 86 23.20 8.35 -8.78
N PRO A 87 24.30 7.69 -8.39
CA PRO A 87 25.64 8.12 -8.76
C PRO A 87 25.83 8.16 -10.27
N LYS A 88 26.93 8.79 -10.69
CA LYS A 88 27.35 8.73 -12.09
C LYS A 88 27.64 7.27 -12.49
N MET A 89 27.20 6.88 -13.69
CA MET A 89 27.46 5.55 -14.24
C MET A 89 28.50 5.62 -15.37
N ASP A 90 29.47 4.72 -15.38
CA ASP A 90 30.45 4.65 -16.48
C ASP A 90 29.85 4.10 -17.78
N ASN A 91 28.82 3.26 -17.69
CA ASN A 91 28.18 2.62 -18.85
C ASN A 91 26.65 2.61 -18.72
N LEU A 92 25.99 3.58 -19.35
CA LEU A 92 24.53 3.69 -19.37
C LEU A 92 23.83 2.51 -20.05
N SER A 93 24.51 1.77 -20.93
CA SER A 93 23.92 0.59 -21.57
C SER A 93 23.82 -0.64 -20.64
N ALA A 94 24.51 -0.61 -19.50
CA ALA A 94 24.42 -1.63 -18.46
C ALA A 94 23.28 -1.37 -17.47
N PHE A 95 22.64 -0.21 -17.55
CA PHE A 95 21.51 0.17 -16.70
C PHE A 95 20.37 -0.86 -16.77
N ASN A 96 19.88 -1.26 -15.60
CA ASN A 96 18.78 -2.20 -15.43
C ASN A 96 18.15 -2.02 -14.02
N SER A 97 17.16 -2.85 -13.70
CA SER A 97 16.41 -2.73 -12.44
C SER A 97 17.22 -3.00 -11.17
N GLU A 98 18.35 -3.68 -11.27
CA GLU A 98 19.30 -3.94 -10.17
C GLU A 98 20.40 -2.88 -10.06
N SER A 99 20.42 -1.88 -10.96
CA SER A 99 21.36 -0.77 -10.87
C SER A 99 21.20 -0.02 -9.56
N THR A 100 22.32 0.15 -8.85
CA THR A 100 22.38 0.90 -7.59
C THR A 100 21.95 2.34 -7.81
N TYR A 101 21.13 2.83 -6.89
CA TYR A 101 20.69 4.21 -6.79
C TYR A 101 20.90 4.68 -5.35
N ASN A 102 20.94 5.99 -5.11
CA ASN A 102 21.04 6.55 -3.77
C ASN A 102 19.66 6.75 -3.15
N ILE A 103 18.71 7.30 -3.93
CA ILE A 103 17.36 7.63 -3.47
C ILE A 103 16.34 7.16 -4.50
N MET A 104 15.28 6.48 -4.09
CA MET A 104 14.07 6.28 -4.90
C MET A 104 12.93 7.09 -4.28
N PHE A 105 12.28 7.93 -5.07
CA PHE A 105 11.25 8.84 -4.59
C PHE A 105 10.09 8.97 -5.59
N GLY A 106 8.86 8.85 -5.09
CA GLY A 106 7.66 9.10 -5.89
C GLY A 106 6.47 8.17 -5.63
N PRO A 107 5.32 8.40 -6.29
CA PRO A 107 4.13 7.58 -6.11
C PRO A 107 4.31 6.17 -6.66
N ASP A 108 3.71 5.20 -5.99
CA ASP A 108 3.60 3.81 -6.42
C ASP A 108 2.27 3.24 -5.96
N LYS A 109 1.60 2.53 -6.85
CA LYS A 109 0.31 1.91 -6.58
C LYS A 109 0.26 0.53 -7.20
N CYS A 110 -0.28 -0.44 -6.48
CA CYS A 110 -0.64 -1.74 -7.01
C CYS A 110 -1.84 -2.30 -6.25
N GLY A 111 -3.03 -2.20 -6.86
CA GLY A 111 -4.30 -2.52 -6.21
C GLY A 111 -4.54 -1.62 -5.00
N PHE A 112 -4.79 -2.22 -3.84
CA PHE A 112 -5.02 -1.49 -2.57
C PHE A 112 -3.73 -0.94 -1.95
N ASN A 113 -2.56 -1.45 -2.35
CA ASN A 113 -1.29 -0.95 -1.85
C ASN A 113 -0.92 0.32 -2.60
N ARG A 114 -0.94 1.46 -1.94
CA ARG A 114 -0.58 2.76 -2.52
C ARG A 114 0.22 3.58 -1.52
N ARG A 115 1.32 4.16 -1.98
CA ARG A 115 2.21 4.97 -1.14
C ARG A 115 3.06 5.91 -1.99
N THR A 116 3.60 6.94 -1.36
CA THR A 116 4.75 7.65 -1.93
C THR A 116 6.02 7.00 -1.38
N HIS A 117 6.82 6.37 -2.24
CA HIS A 117 8.11 5.83 -1.85
C HIS A 117 9.07 6.95 -1.51
N LEU A 118 9.83 6.76 -0.44
CA LEU A 118 11.07 7.46 -0.15
C LEU A 118 12.04 6.43 0.45
N ILE A 119 12.91 5.91 -0.40
CA ILE A 119 13.83 4.82 -0.07
C ILE A 119 15.25 5.36 -0.23
N PHE A 120 16.09 5.11 0.77
CA PHE A 120 17.50 5.44 0.71
C PHE A 120 18.36 4.19 0.61
N ASN A 121 19.47 4.28 -0.12
CA ASN A 121 20.46 3.22 -0.19
C ASN A 121 21.66 3.56 0.71
N ASN A 122 22.04 2.66 1.61
CA ASN A 122 23.20 2.86 2.50
C ASN A 122 24.53 2.28 1.95
N GLY A 123 24.56 1.96 0.66
CA GLY A 123 25.66 1.26 -0.03
C GLY A 123 25.55 -0.26 -0.01
N LYS A 124 24.66 -0.84 0.82
CA LYS A 124 24.42 -2.29 0.91
C LYS A 124 22.97 -2.63 0.61
N ASP A 125 22.06 -1.96 1.30
CA ASP A 125 20.63 -2.26 1.33
C ASP A 125 19.80 -1.03 0.94
N ASN A 126 18.62 -1.28 0.39
CA ASN A 126 17.59 -0.27 0.15
C ASN A 126 16.71 -0.18 1.40
N ILE A 127 16.88 0.88 2.17
CA ILE A 127 16.18 1.12 3.43
C ILE A 127 14.86 1.83 3.14
N LEU A 128 13.75 1.13 3.36
CA LEU A 128 12.41 1.67 3.25
C LEU A 128 12.09 2.52 4.48
N LYS A 129 11.22 3.52 4.30
CA LYS A 129 10.66 4.28 5.41
C LYS A 129 9.84 3.34 6.31
N THR A 130 9.90 3.55 7.62
CA THR A 130 9.18 2.72 8.60
C THR A 130 7.66 2.82 8.45
N ASP A 131 7.17 4.04 8.20
CA ASP A 131 5.75 4.32 7.93
C ASP A 131 5.60 4.86 6.51
N ASP A 132 4.65 4.32 5.77
CA ASP A 132 4.36 4.73 4.39
C ASP A 132 3.96 6.22 4.32
N LEU A 133 4.51 6.94 3.34
CA LEU A 133 4.04 8.31 3.04
C LEU A 133 2.70 8.25 2.29
N PRO A 134 1.80 9.21 2.56
CA PRO A 134 0.48 9.23 1.94
C PRO A 134 0.60 9.32 0.43
N TYR A 135 -0.16 8.49 -0.26
CA TYR A 135 -0.32 8.56 -1.71
C TYR A 135 -1.23 9.72 -2.09
N LYS A 136 -0.85 10.49 -3.12
CA LYS A 136 -1.53 11.73 -3.55
C LYS A 136 -1.75 11.76 -5.07
N GLN A 137 -1.96 10.60 -5.72
CA GLN A 137 -2.11 10.47 -7.18
C GLN A 137 -3.30 9.54 -7.51
N ASP A 138 -4.44 9.74 -6.86
CA ASP A 138 -5.65 8.93 -7.04
C ASP A 138 -6.57 9.47 -8.15
N ASP A 139 -6.07 10.41 -8.96
CA ASP A 139 -6.78 11.06 -10.05
C ASP A 139 -5.91 11.08 -11.33
N THR A 140 -6.45 11.72 -12.36
CA THR A 140 -5.84 11.84 -13.69
C THR A 140 -5.20 13.21 -13.93
N VAL A 141 -5.02 14.02 -12.89
CA VAL A 141 -4.37 15.33 -13.01
C VAL A 141 -2.88 15.24 -12.71
N SER A 142 -2.17 16.28 -13.10
CA SER A 142 -0.74 16.40 -12.81
C SER A 142 -0.50 16.73 -11.34
N HIS A 143 0.41 15.99 -10.71
CA HIS A 143 0.96 16.35 -9.41
C HIS A 143 2.46 16.59 -9.46
N VAL A 144 2.92 17.50 -8.63
CA VAL A 144 4.34 17.81 -8.44
C VAL A 144 4.83 17.16 -7.16
N TYR A 145 5.78 16.24 -7.28
CA TYR A 145 6.45 15.60 -6.16
C TYR A 145 7.77 16.31 -5.88
N ARG A 146 7.99 16.71 -4.63
CA ARG A 146 9.22 17.37 -4.19
C ARG A 146 9.79 16.69 -2.95
N LEU A 147 11.07 16.33 -3.02
CA LEU A 147 11.89 15.89 -1.89
C LEU A 147 12.99 16.93 -1.67
N THR A 148 13.09 17.44 -0.45
CA THR A 148 14.19 18.28 0.02
C THR A 148 15.06 17.47 0.97
N LEU A 149 16.33 17.27 0.63
CA LEU A 149 17.35 16.64 1.47
C LEU A 149 18.23 17.72 2.08
N ARG A 150 18.32 17.76 3.41
CA ARG A 150 19.06 18.79 4.15
C ARG A 150 20.38 18.26 4.71
N PRO A 151 21.40 19.11 4.89
CA PRO A 151 22.72 18.70 5.40
C PRO A 151 22.74 18.35 6.90
N ASN A 152 21.59 18.39 7.57
CA ASN A 152 21.41 18.03 8.98
C ASN A 152 20.71 16.67 9.16
N ASP A 153 20.79 15.78 8.16
CA ASP A 153 20.16 14.45 8.17
C ASP A 153 18.63 14.49 8.29
N THR A 154 18.00 15.57 7.82
CA THR A 154 16.54 15.69 7.73
C THR A 154 16.06 15.78 6.29
N VAL A 155 14.82 15.38 6.07
CA VAL A 155 14.16 15.45 4.78
C VAL A 155 12.76 16.02 4.91
N LYS A 156 12.35 16.76 3.88
CA LYS A 156 10.97 17.24 3.72
C LYS A 156 10.40 16.73 2.41
N VAL A 157 9.18 16.22 2.45
CA VAL A 157 8.44 15.75 1.29
C VAL A 157 7.19 16.58 1.12
N GLU A 158 6.99 17.07 -0.08
CA GLU A 158 5.85 17.87 -0.48
C GLU A 158 5.22 17.29 -1.75
N VAL A 159 3.90 17.37 -1.81
CA VAL A 159 3.13 17.11 -3.03
C VAL A 159 2.29 18.35 -3.33
N ASP A 160 2.48 18.93 -4.51
CA ASP A 160 1.84 20.17 -4.95
C ASP A 160 2.09 21.39 -4.03
N GLY A 161 3.23 21.37 -3.35
CA GLY A 161 3.59 22.38 -2.34
C GLY A 161 2.89 22.20 -0.99
N GLU A 162 2.10 21.16 -0.80
CA GLU A 162 1.62 20.73 0.52
C GLU A 162 2.65 19.81 1.18
N GLU A 163 3.06 20.12 2.40
CA GLU A 163 3.95 19.25 3.18
C GLU A 163 3.20 17.98 3.62
N ILE A 164 3.75 16.82 3.25
CA ILE A 164 3.25 15.51 3.69
C ILE A 164 4.16 14.85 4.71
N PHE A 165 5.41 15.31 4.84
CA PHE A 165 6.37 14.84 5.83
C PHE A 165 7.54 15.81 6.00
N ASP A 166 7.99 16.02 7.24
CA ASP A 166 9.27 16.67 7.57
C ASP A 166 9.85 15.98 8.81
N GLY A 167 11.08 15.45 8.72
CA GLY A 167 11.66 14.71 9.83
C GLY A 167 13.09 14.21 9.60
N SER A 168 13.65 13.61 10.66
CA SER A 168 14.98 13.00 10.66
C SER A 168 15.00 11.67 9.91
N ILE A 169 16.09 11.43 9.16
CA ILE A 169 16.32 10.15 8.48
C ILE A 169 16.55 9.03 9.51
N GLU A 170 17.32 9.29 10.57
CA GLU A 170 17.67 8.29 11.59
C GLU A 170 16.43 7.73 12.32
N GLU A 171 15.45 8.58 12.60
CA GLU A 171 14.24 8.20 13.34
C GLU A 171 13.22 7.45 12.47
N ASN A 172 13.21 7.72 11.16
CA ASN A 172 12.15 7.28 10.26
C ASN A 172 12.57 6.12 9.33
N TRP A 173 13.88 5.88 9.18
CA TRP A 173 14.45 4.79 8.39
C TRP A 173 15.38 3.94 9.27
N LYS A 174 15.22 2.62 9.20
CA LYS A 174 16.03 1.65 9.96
C LYS A 174 17.40 1.46 9.31
N TYR A 175 18.24 2.49 9.35
CA TYR A 175 19.58 2.45 8.74
C TYR A 175 20.58 1.57 9.48
N GLY A 176 20.33 1.28 10.75
CA GLY A 176 21.21 0.50 11.60
C GLY A 176 20.48 -0.04 12.81
N GLU A 177 21.27 -0.61 13.72
CA GLU A 177 20.79 -1.10 15.00
C GLU A 177 20.20 0.05 15.83
N PRO A 178 19.17 -0.19 16.67
CA PRO A 178 18.62 0.85 17.53
C PRO A 178 19.63 1.23 18.62
N ALA A 179 19.62 2.49 19.05
CA ALA A 179 20.47 2.98 20.14
C ALA A 179 20.20 2.27 21.49
N GLU A 180 18.95 1.81 21.68
CA GLU A 180 18.52 1.09 22.88
C GLU A 180 17.83 -0.24 22.51
N ILE A 181 18.16 -1.29 23.25
CA ILE A 181 17.55 -2.63 23.16
C ILE A 181 16.92 -3.00 24.50
N ASP A 182 16.00 -3.97 24.49
CA ASP A 182 15.50 -4.56 25.73
C ASP A 182 16.64 -5.33 26.42
N ASP A 183 16.76 -5.16 27.72
CA ASP A 183 17.76 -5.87 28.54
C ASP A 183 17.43 -7.38 28.51
N PRO A 184 18.27 -8.21 27.88
CA PRO A 184 18.02 -9.64 27.78
C PRO A 184 18.07 -10.34 29.15
N GLU A 185 18.67 -9.71 30.15
CA GLU A 185 18.75 -10.23 31.53
C GLU A 185 17.60 -9.73 32.41
N ASP A 186 16.80 -8.76 31.97
CA ASP A 186 15.62 -8.27 32.70
C ASP A 186 14.43 -9.17 32.38
N SER A 187 13.81 -9.71 33.42
CA SER A 187 12.67 -10.62 33.31
C SER A 187 11.53 -10.14 34.18
N LYS A 188 10.30 -10.45 33.77
CA LYS A 188 9.10 -10.10 34.52
C LYS A 188 9.19 -10.68 35.94
N PRO A 189 9.15 -9.84 36.99
CA PRO A 189 9.12 -10.34 38.36
C PRO A 189 7.89 -11.21 38.61
N GLU A 190 8.02 -12.26 39.42
CA GLU A 190 6.91 -13.15 39.76
C GLU A 190 5.75 -12.42 40.47
N ASP A 191 6.05 -11.34 41.20
CA ASP A 191 5.09 -10.49 41.89
C ASP A 191 4.51 -9.37 41.00
N TRP A 192 4.81 -9.38 39.69
CA TRP A 192 4.29 -8.38 38.76
C TRP A 192 2.93 -8.80 38.20
N VAL A 193 1.89 -8.15 38.68
CA VAL A 193 0.52 -8.36 38.23
C VAL A 193 0.22 -7.45 37.05
N ASP A 194 0.08 -8.03 35.86
CA ASP A 194 -0.28 -7.35 34.61
C ASP A 194 -1.71 -7.65 34.13
N SER A 195 -2.48 -8.43 34.90
CA SER A 195 -3.91 -8.59 34.64
C SER A 195 -4.69 -7.48 35.35
N PRO A 196 -5.40 -6.60 34.62
CA PRO A 196 -6.19 -5.52 35.22
C PRO A 196 -7.42 -6.03 35.98
N MET A 197 -7.85 -7.26 35.70
CA MET A 197 -8.99 -7.92 36.34
C MET A 197 -8.54 -9.18 37.08
N MET A 198 -9.19 -9.47 38.20
CA MET A 198 -9.06 -10.72 38.95
C MET A 198 -10.45 -11.29 39.29
N ASP A 199 -10.51 -12.56 39.68
CA ASP A 199 -11.70 -13.12 40.31
C ASP A 199 -11.92 -12.49 41.68
N ASP A 200 -13.16 -12.16 41.99
CA ASP A 200 -13.57 -11.68 43.30
C ASP A 200 -13.40 -12.81 44.33
N PRO A 201 -12.46 -12.69 45.30
CA PRO A 201 -12.22 -13.74 46.29
C PRO A 201 -13.42 -13.92 47.24
N GLU A 202 -14.31 -12.93 47.34
CA GLU A 202 -15.52 -12.99 48.15
C GLU A 202 -16.71 -13.59 47.37
N ASP A 203 -16.61 -13.70 46.04
CA ASP A 203 -17.64 -14.35 45.23
C ASP A 203 -17.45 -15.86 45.28
N LYS A 204 -18.46 -16.56 45.79
CA LYS A 204 -18.45 -18.00 45.94
C LYS A 204 -19.58 -18.59 45.13
N LYS A 205 -19.31 -19.75 44.53
CA LYS A 205 -20.31 -20.54 43.82
C LYS A 205 -21.55 -20.72 44.72
N PRO A 206 -22.74 -20.25 44.29
CA PRO A 206 -23.98 -20.48 45.01
C PRO A 206 -24.28 -21.97 45.13
N GLU A 207 -24.87 -22.38 46.25
CA GLU A 207 -25.24 -23.80 46.49
C GLU A 207 -26.29 -24.30 45.48
N ASP A 208 -27.10 -23.41 44.90
CA ASP A 208 -28.11 -23.69 43.89
C ASP A 208 -27.59 -23.60 42.44
N TRP A 209 -26.27 -23.54 42.25
CA TRP A 209 -25.66 -23.48 40.92
C TRP A 209 -25.32 -24.87 40.37
N VAL A 210 -26.17 -25.35 39.47
CA VAL A 210 -26.04 -26.69 38.87
C VAL A 210 -25.17 -26.63 37.62
N GLU A 211 -24.08 -27.40 37.60
CA GLU A 211 -23.14 -27.49 36.47
C GLU A 211 -23.27 -28.81 35.70
N GLU A 212 -24.05 -29.74 36.22
CA GLU A 212 -24.36 -31.00 35.57
C GLU A 212 -25.37 -30.75 34.44
N ALA A 213 -24.87 -30.71 33.21
CA ALA A 213 -25.69 -30.49 32.02
C ALA A 213 -26.73 -31.60 31.78
N LYS A 214 -26.50 -32.82 32.30
CA LYS A 214 -27.38 -33.96 32.12
C LYS A 214 -27.66 -34.70 33.42
N ILE A 215 -28.91 -35.13 33.60
CA ILE A 215 -29.38 -35.91 34.74
C ILE A 215 -30.13 -37.17 34.24
N PRO A 216 -30.16 -38.27 35.01
CA PRO A 216 -30.95 -39.44 34.65
C PRO A 216 -32.45 -39.11 34.55
N ASP A 217 -33.14 -39.62 33.54
CA ASP A 217 -34.58 -39.46 33.41
C ASP A 217 -35.32 -40.31 34.46
N GLU A 218 -35.86 -39.64 35.48
CA GLU A 218 -36.64 -40.30 36.53
C GLU A 218 -37.94 -40.93 36.02
N LYS A 219 -38.47 -40.46 34.88
CA LYS A 219 -39.72 -40.94 34.27
C LYS A 219 -39.48 -42.10 33.31
N ALA A 220 -38.24 -42.31 32.88
CA ALA A 220 -37.90 -43.49 32.10
C ALA A 220 -38.08 -44.74 32.97
N THR A 221 -38.80 -45.71 32.44
CA THR A 221 -38.92 -47.06 32.99
C THR A 221 -38.29 -48.04 32.02
N GLN A 222 -37.73 -49.11 32.55
CA GLN A 222 -37.22 -50.21 31.75
C GLN A 222 -38.31 -50.72 30.80
N PRO A 223 -38.02 -50.87 29.49
CA PRO A 223 -38.96 -51.46 28.54
C PRO A 223 -39.34 -52.89 28.94
N GLU A 224 -40.58 -53.31 28.64
CA GLU A 224 -41.06 -54.66 28.96
C GLU A 224 -40.28 -55.76 28.22
N ASP A 225 -39.67 -55.44 27.08
CA ASP A 225 -38.87 -56.36 26.26
C ASP A 225 -37.35 -56.32 26.59
N TRP A 226 -36.93 -55.74 27.72
CA TRP A 226 -35.51 -55.71 28.12
C TRP A 226 -35.06 -57.03 28.76
N ASP A 227 -33.95 -57.60 28.28
CA ASP A 227 -33.36 -58.83 28.84
C ASP A 227 -32.03 -58.52 29.56
N GLU A 228 -31.98 -58.65 30.90
CA GLU A 228 -30.76 -58.36 31.67
C GLU A 228 -29.61 -59.35 31.41
N GLU A 229 -29.89 -60.57 30.92
CA GLU A 229 -28.87 -61.57 30.59
C GLU A 229 -28.22 -61.30 29.23
N GLU A 230 -28.98 -60.76 28.26
CA GLU A 230 -28.49 -60.43 26.91
C GLU A 230 -28.05 -58.96 26.75
N ASP A 231 -28.77 -57.99 27.35
CA ASP A 231 -28.56 -56.54 27.19
C ASP A 231 -27.83 -55.87 28.39
N GLY A 232 -27.74 -56.56 29.54
CA GLY A 232 -27.10 -56.08 30.77
C GLY A 232 -28.01 -55.29 31.72
N GLU A 233 -27.45 -54.75 32.82
CA GLU A 233 -28.20 -53.92 33.77
C GLU A 233 -28.74 -52.65 33.07
N TRP A 234 -30.05 -52.43 33.14
CA TRP A 234 -30.67 -51.29 32.50
C TRP A 234 -30.28 -49.98 33.20
N GLU A 235 -29.65 -49.07 32.46
CA GLU A 235 -29.35 -47.71 32.91
C GLU A 235 -30.36 -46.70 32.35
N ARG A 236 -30.80 -45.77 33.20
CA ARG A 236 -31.72 -44.70 32.80
C ARG A 236 -31.06 -43.79 31.76
N PRO A 237 -31.75 -43.41 30.68
CA PRO A 237 -31.23 -42.43 29.72
C PRO A 237 -31.01 -41.08 30.40
N MET A 238 -29.92 -40.40 30.03
CA MET A 238 -29.58 -39.07 30.53
C MET A 238 -30.32 -38.01 29.71
N ILE A 239 -31.11 -37.16 30.36
CA ILE A 239 -31.81 -36.01 29.77
C ILE A 239 -31.11 -34.71 30.15
N ASP A 240 -31.36 -33.65 29.36
CA ASP A 240 -30.84 -32.33 29.68
C ASP A 240 -31.42 -31.82 30.99
N ASN A 241 -30.55 -31.35 31.87
CA ASN A 241 -30.94 -30.86 33.18
C ASN A 241 -31.56 -29.46 33.05
N PRO A 242 -32.86 -29.28 33.34
CA PRO A 242 -33.52 -27.98 33.22
C PRO A 242 -32.94 -26.91 34.17
N ASP A 243 -32.26 -27.34 35.24
CA ASP A 243 -31.65 -26.45 36.23
C ASP A 243 -30.17 -26.12 35.91
N TYR A 244 -29.62 -26.65 34.81
CA TYR A 244 -28.23 -26.40 34.41
C TYR A 244 -27.98 -24.91 34.12
N LYS A 245 -27.02 -24.31 34.84
CA LYS A 245 -26.67 -22.89 34.74
C LYS A 245 -25.32 -22.63 34.06
N GLY A 246 -24.65 -23.67 33.54
CA GLY A 246 -23.31 -23.54 32.96
C GLY A 246 -22.18 -23.65 33.99
N PRO A 247 -20.92 -23.75 33.56
CA PRO A 247 -19.78 -23.72 34.47
C PRO A 247 -19.75 -22.40 35.24
N TRP A 248 -19.62 -22.47 36.57
CA TRP A 248 -19.60 -21.28 37.39
C TRP A 248 -18.29 -20.50 37.17
N MET A 249 -18.41 -19.18 36.99
CA MET A 249 -17.27 -18.26 36.92
C MET A 249 -17.47 -17.17 37.96
N ALA A 250 -16.45 -16.95 38.79
CA ALA A 250 -16.46 -15.87 39.76
C ALA A 250 -16.58 -14.51 39.05
N LYS A 251 -17.23 -13.57 39.72
CA LYS A 251 -17.31 -12.18 39.27
C LYS A 251 -15.91 -11.59 39.11
N ARG A 252 -15.65 -10.98 37.97
CA ARG A 252 -14.41 -10.25 37.71
C ARG A 252 -14.45 -8.88 38.37
N ILE A 253 -13.45 -8.57 39.19
CA ILE A 253 -13.23 -7.26 39.83
C ILE A 253 -11.90 -6.67 39.40
N ALA A 254 -11.76 -5.35 39.54
CA ALA A 254 -10.49 -4.68 39.30
C ALA A 254 -9.43 -5.23 40.24
N ASN A 255 -8.25 -5.54 39.70
CA ASN A 255 -7.14 -6.09 40.46
C ASN A 255 -6.40 -4.94 41.19
N PRO A 256 -6.49 -4.81 42.53
CA PRO A 256 -5.81 -3.74 43.26
C PRO A 256 -4.28 -3.79 43.16
N ASP A 257 -3.70 -4.96 42.85
CA ASP A 257 -2.25 -5.15 42.72
C ASP A 257 -1.75 -4.94 41.29
N TYR A 258 -2.62 -4.57 40.34
CA TYR A 258 -2.24 -4.34 38.94
C TYR A 258 -1.17 -3.26 38.80
N LYS A 259 0.01 -3.64 38.29
CA LYS A 259 1.18 -2.78 38.10
C LYS A 259 1.35 -2.30 36.65
N GLY A 260 0.43 -2.65 35.75
CA GLY A 260 0.56 -2.37 34.31
C GLY A 260 1.13 -3.56 33.53
N GLU A 261 1.07 -3.49 32.21
CA GLU A 261 1.80 -4.44 31.35
C GLU A 261 3.29 -4.33 31.62
N TRP A 262 3.93 -5.46 31.97
CA TRP A 262 5.37 -5.48 32.19
C TRP A 262 6.10 -5.26 30.86
N LYS A 263 7.14 -4.42 30.88
CA LYS A 263 8.09 -4.24 29.78
C LYS A 263 9.51 -4.32 30.34
N PRO A 264 10.43 -5.02 29.66
CA PRO A 264 11.84 -5.06 30.07
C PRO A 264 12.43 -3.65 30.05
N LYS A 265 13.44 -3.44 30.89
CA LYS A 265 14.23 -2.20 30.87
C LYS A 265 14.96 -2.05 29.54
N LYS A 266 15.04 -0.83 29.03
CA LYS A 266 15.89 -0.48 27.89
C LYS A 266 17.33 -0.26 28.36
N ILE A 267 18.29 -0.84 27.65
CA ILE A 267 19.73 -0.63 27.84
C ILE A 267 20.36 -0.16 26.54
N ALA A 268 21.50 0.53 26.64
CA ALA A 268 22.27 0.94 25.48
C ALA A 268 22.71 -0.29 24.67
N ASN A 269 22.51 -0.23 23.36
CA ASN A 269 22.90 -1.31 22.47
C ASN A 269 24.42 -1.28 22.21
N PRO A 270 25.18 -2.32 22.59
CA PRO A 270 26.62 -2.36 22.36
C PRO A 270 27.01 -2.39 20.87
N ASP A 271 26.09 -2.82 20.00
CA ASP A 271 26.28 -2.88 18.55
C ASP A 271 25.81 -1.61 17.83
N TYR A 272 25.26 -0.62 18.55
CA TYR A 272 24.89 0.66 17.97
C TYR A 272 26.13 1.45 17.53
N VAL A 273 26.17 1.78 16.25
CA VAL A 273 27.16 2.67 15.66
C VAL A 273 26.43 3.92 15.19
N PRO A 274 26.72 5.11 15.77
CA PRO A 274 26.15 6.36 15.31
C PRO A 274 26.44 6.55 13.82
N LEU A 275 25.38 6.81 13.06
CA LEU A 275 25.49 7.04 11.64
C LEU A 275 25.88 8.51 11.42
N GLU A 276 27.05 8.74 10.85
CA GLU A 276 27.48 10.10 10.52
C GLU A 276 27.15 10.41 9.05
N LYS A 277 26.54 11.59 8.81
CA LYS A 277 26.28 12.14 7.46
C LYS A 277 25.44 11.20 6.59
N ILE A 278 24.30 10.75 7.10
CA ILE A 278 23.35 9.90 6.39
C ILE A 278 22.87 10.55 5.08
N HIS A 279 22.74 11.88 5.09
CA HIS A 279 22.37 12.69 3.93
C HIS A 279 23.45 12.77 2.84
N LYS A 280 24.68 12.28 3.06
CA LYS A 280 25.78 12.40 2.10
C LYS A 280 25.65 11.35 0.98
N PHE A 281 25.39 11.84 -0.22
CA PHE A 281 25.32 11.05 -1.44
C PHE A 281 25.99 11.78 -2.60
N ASP A 282 26.61 11.02 -3.49
CA ASP A 282 27.12 11.55 -4.75
C ASP A 282 26.11 11.25 -5.87
N PHE A 283 25.57 12.29 -6.49
CA PHE A 283 24.60 12.20 -7.57
C PHE A 283 25.24 12.49 -8.91
N GLY A 284 24.85 11.72 -9.91
CA GLY A 284 25.32 11.88 -11.29
C GLY A 284 24.35 11.40 -12.35
N ALA A 285 23.24 10.75 -11.99
CA ALA A 285 22.21 10.34 -12.93
C ALA A 285 20.81 10.26 -12.32
N VAL A 286 19.80 10.32 -13.18
CA VAL A 286 18.39 10.11 -12.86
C VAL A 286 17.87 8.97 -13.71
N PHE A 287 17.18 8.02 -13.07
CA PHE A 287 16.59 6.85 -13.69
C PHE A 287 15.07 6.89 -13.58
N LEU A 288 14.41 6.58 -14.67
CA LEU A 288 13.03 6.13 -14.69
C LEU A 288 13.07 4.61 -14.89
N ASP A 289 12.81 3.85 -13.83
CA ASP A 289 12.79 2.38 -13.83
C ASP A 289 11.52 1.90 -13.17
N VAL A 290 10.46 1.69 -13.96
CA VAL A 290 9.12 1.39 -13.46
C VAL A 290 8.49 0.25 -14.23
N TRP A 291 7.74 -0.59 -13.52
CA TRP A 291 6.75 -1.50 -14.09
C TRP A 291 5.39 -0.81 -14.12
N GLN A 292 4.64 -0.98 -15.20
CA GLN A 292 3.26 -0.51 -15.30
C GLN A 292 2.38 -1.56 -15.98
N VAL A 293 1.25 -1.86 -15.34
CA VAL A 293 0.15 -2.66 -15.91
C VAL A 293 -0.59 -1.80 -16.91
N ASN A 294 -1.11 -0.65 -16.50
CA ASN A 294 -1.74 0.35 -17.38
C ASN A 294 -0.71 1.43 -17.70
N SER A 295 -0.48 1.68 -18.98
CA SER A 295 0.40 2.76 -19.43
C SER A 295 -0.32 4.12 -19.43
N GLY A 296 0.37 5.18 -19.86
CA GLY A 296 -0.19 6.54 -19.87
C GLY A 296 0.31 7.44 -18.72
N ALA A 297 1.36 7.02 -18.02
CA ALA A 297 2.08 7.90 -17.10
C ALA A 297 2.98 8.86 -17.87
N ILE A 298 2.92 10.13 -17.53
CA ILE A 298 3.66 11.22 -18.17
C ILE A 298 4.52 11.88 -17.10
N PHE A 299 5.83 11.87 -17.33
CA PHE A 299 6.82 12.48 -16.46
C PHE A 299 7.33 13.76 -17.10
N ASP A 300 7.35 14.86 -16.35
CA ASP A 300 7.83 16.14 -16.86
C ASP A 300 8.53 16.94 -15.76
N ASN A 301 9.22 18.01 -16.16
CA ASN A 301 9.77 19.02 -15.25
C ASN A 301 10.68 18.46 -14.15
N ILE A 302 11.47 17.43 -14.51
CA ILE A 302 12.45 16.80 -13.63
C ILE A 302 13.60 17.77 -13.39
N ILE A 303 13.76 18.20 -12.15
CA ILE A 303 14.84 19.06 -11.69
C ILE A 303 15.54 18.47 -10.47
N VAL A 304 16.85 18.71 -10.40
CA VAL A 304 17.69 18.43 -9.24
C VAL A 304 18.50 19.69 -8.98
N THR A 305 18.16 20.45 -7.94
CA THR A 305 18.66 21.82 -7.74
C THR A 305 18.97 22.12 -6.28
N ASP A 306 19.83 23.10 -6.04
CA ASP A 306 20.06 23.73 -4.74
C ASP A 306 19.43 25.13 -4.63
N ASP A 307 18.67 25.55 -5.66
CA ASP A 307 17.94 26.82 -5.67
C ASP A 307 16.46 26.62 -5.32
N VAL A 308 16.12 26.92 -4.07
CA VAL A 308 14.74 26.87 -3.55
C VAL A 308 13.79 27.74 -4.37
N LYS A 309 14.24 28.91 -4.85
CA LYS A 309 13.38 29.84 -5.58
C LYS A 309 13.02 29.31 -6.96
N GLU A 310 13.96 28.63 -7.62
CA GLU A 310 13.69 27.96 -8.90
C GLU A 310 12.66 26.84 -8.72
N ALA A 311 12.84 26.00 -7.69
CA ALA A 311 11.90 24.93 -7.38
C ALA A 311 10.49 25.45 -7.05
N ASP A 312 10.39 26.48 -6.19
CA ASP A 312 9.13 27.11 -5.81
C ASP A 312 8.43 27.76 -7.01
N ALA A 313 9.17 28.46 -7.88
CA ALA A 313 8.61 29.08 -9.07
C ALA A 313 7.95 28.07 -10.01
N LEU A 314 8.55 26.87 -10.15
CA LEU A 314 7.95 25.79 -10.91
C LEU A 314 6.70 25.25 -10.23
N VAL A 315 6.70 25.05 -8.91
CA VAL A 315 5.50 24.63 -8.18
C VAL A 315 4.33 25.60 -8.40
N GLU A 316 4.58 26.91 -8.32
CA GLU A 316 3.54 27.92 -8.58
C GLU A 316 3.06 27.92 -10.03
N GLU A 317 3.97 27.79 -11.02
CA GLU A 317 3.58 27.64 -12.44
C GLU A 317 2.68 26.40 -12.65
N PHE A 318 2.93 25.29 -11.93
CA PHE A 318 2.10 24.08 -12.03
C PHE A 318 0.76 24.18 -11.31
N LYS A 319 0.65 24.96 -10.23
CA LYS A 319 -0.64 25.17 -9.58
C LYS A 319 -1.66 25.76 -10.54
N GLU A 320 -1.26 26.76 -11.34
CA GLU A 320 -2.12 27.35 -12.38
C GLU A 320 -2.53 26.32 -13.44
N LEU A 321 -1.61 25.46 -13.87
CA LEU A 321 -1.91 24.39 -14.84
C LEU A 321 -2.86 23.34 -14.24
N ARG A 322 -2.66 22.96 -12.98
CA ARG A 322 -3.48 21.97 -12.28
C ARG A 322 -4.91 22.47 -12.11
N GLU A 323 -5.15 23.74 -11.80
CA GLU A 323 -6.50 24.30 -11.74
C GLU A 323 -7.28 24.12 -13.05
N VAL A 324 -6.59 24.22 -14.20
CA VAL A 324 -7.18 23.97 -15.52
C VAL A 324 -7.46 22.48 -15.74
N GLU A 325 -6.56 21.60 -15.33
CA GLU A 325 -6.76 20.15 -15.41
C GLU A 325 -7.90 19.68 -14.49
N ASP A 326 -7.98 20.20 -13.27
CA ASP A 326 -9.05 19.94 -12.30
C ASP A 326 -10.42 20.36 -12.85
N ALA A 327 -10.50 21.53 -13.48
CA ALA A 327 -11.73 22.00 -14.09
C ALA A 327 -12.19 21.07 -15.22
N LYS A 328 -11.27 20.66 -16.11
CA LYS A 328 -11.57 19.71 -17.20
C LYS A 328 -11.97 18.34 -16.68
N ALA A 329 -11.27 17.81 -15.68
CA ALA A 329 -11.59 16.51 -15.08
C ALA A 329 -13.00 16.51 -14.44
N LYS A 330 -13.41 17.63 -13.83
CA LYS A 330 -14.77 17.79 -13.30
C LYS A 330 -15.82 17.83 -14.41
N GLU A 331 -15.58 18.58 -15.48
CA GLU A 331 -16.47 18.64 -16.64
C GLU A 331 -16.65 17.26 -17.29
N GLU A 332 -15.54 16.52 -17.49
CA GLU A 332 -15.56 15.17 -18.04
C GLU A 332 -16.33 14.19 -17.14
N ALA A 333 -16.12 14.24 -15.82
CA ALA A 333 -16.84 13.41 -14.86
C ALA A 333 -18.35 13.72 -14.80
N GLU A 334 -18.74 14.99 -14.92
CA GLU A 334 -20.16 15.39 -15.02
C GLU A 334 -20.80 14.88 -16.32
N GLU A 335 -20.09 14.95 -17.44
CA GLU A 335 -20.57 14.43 -18.73
C GLU A 335 -20.72 12.90 -18.71
N GLU A 336 -19.74 12.17 -18.15
CA GLU A 336 -19.83 10.71 -17.98
C GLU A 336 -20.98 10.31 -17.07
N LYS A 337 -21.17 11.01 -15.96
CA LYS A 337 -22.31 10.77 -15.06
C LYS A 337 -23.64 10.98 -15.77
N LYS A 338 -23.77 12.06 -16.56
CA LYS A 338 -24.98 12.33 -17.34
C LYS A 338 -25.24 11.24 -18.38
N LYS A 339 -24.21 10.78 -19.10
CA LYS A 339 -24.33 9.66 -20.05
C LYS A 339 -24.74 8.35 -19.35
N ALA A 340 -24.20 8.07 -18.17
CA ALA A 340 -24.56 6.90 -17.40
C ALA A 340 -26.01 6.95 -16.90
N GLU A 341 -26.50 8.11 -16.45
CA GLU A 341 -27.90 8.33 -16.06
C GLU A 341 -28.84 8.18 -17.27
N GLU A 342 -28.49 8.72 -18.44
CA GLU A 342 -29.26 8.56 -19.68
C GLU A 342 -29.29 7.09 -20.15
N ALA A 343 -28.17 6.36 -20.07
CA ALA A 343 -28.11 4.94 -20.41
C ALA A 343 -28.98 4.09 -19.47
N ALA A 344 -28.88 4.31 -18.16
CA ALA A 344 -29.69 3.61 -17.17
C ALA A 344 -31.19 3.88 -17.34
N ALA A 345 -31.58 5.11 -17.71
CA ALA A 345 -32.97 5.46 -18.00
C ALA A 345 -33.48 4.80 -19.29
N SER A 346 -32.60 4.51 -20.27
CA SER A 346 -32.98 3.81 -21.50
C SER A 346 -33.10 2.29 -21.36
N GLU A 347 -32.41 1.70 -20.38
CA GLU A 347 -32.50 0.26 -20.07
C GLU A 347 -33.77 -0.09 -19.28
N ASP A 348 -34.35 0.86 -18.52
CA ASP A 348 -35.60 0.67 -17.76
C ASP A 348 -36.88 0.74 -18.63
N GLU A 349 -36.80 1.31 -19.84
CA GLU A 349 -37.92 1.37 -20.79
C GLU A 349 -37.90 0.25 -21.85
N GLY A 350 -36.95 -0.71 -21.75
CA GLY A 350 -36.79 -1.81 -22.71
C GLY A 350 -37.47 -3.13 -22.35
N ASP A 351 -38.14 -3.24 -21.20
CA ASP A 351 -38.74 -4.49 -20.69
C ASP A 351 -40.28 -4.43 -20.61
N ILE A 352 -40.92 -3.88 -21.66
CA ILE A 352 -42.37 -3.99 -21.88
C ILE A 352 -42.59 -4.34 -23.36
N ASP A 353 -43.38 -5.40 -23.58
CA ASP A 353 -43.85 -6.02 -24.83
C ASP A 353 -42.91 -7.01 -25.56
N ASP A 354 -43.02 -8.30 -25.20
CA ASP A 354 -43.72 -9.27 -26.08
C ASP A 354 -43.96 -10.61 -25.34
N GLU A 355 -45.00 -10.66 -24.49
CA GLU A 355 -45.72 -11.91 -24.20
C GLU A 355 -47.08 -11.84 -24.89
N GLU A 356 -47.15 -12.18 -26.18
CA GLU A 356 -48.38 -12.73 -26.77
C GLU A 356 -48.11 -14.10 -27.41
N GLU A 357 -48.50 -15.09 -26.61
CA GLU A 357 -48.99 -16.43 -26.94
C GLU A 357 -49.60 -16.55 -28.36
N ASP A 358 -48.99 -17.35 -29.26
CA ASP A 358 -49.73 -18.33 -30.05
C ASP A 358 -48.86 -19.35 -30.81
N THR A 359 -49.41 -20.55 -30.94
CA THR A 359 -49.21 -21.62 -31.95
C THR A 359 -48.17 -22.75 -31.78
N GLU A 360 -48.75 -23.88 -31.35
CA GLU A 360 -48.73 -25.22 -31.98
C GLU A 360 -47.44 -26.08 -32.04
N GLU A 361 -47.48 -27.20 -31.31
CA GLU A 361 -46.74 -28.43 -31.65
C GLU A 361 -47.15 -28.94 -33.04
N PRO A 362 -46.25 -29.60 -33.81
CA PRO A 362 -46.19 -31.06 -33.72
C PRO A 362 -44.82 -31.73 -34.00
N LYS A 363 -44.66 -32.87 -33.30
CA LYS A 363 -44.14 -34.19 -33.75
C LYS A 363 -42.67 -34.39 -34.16
N ASP A 364 -42.07 -35.33 -33.43
CA ASP A 364 -41.32 -36.53 -33.88
C ASP A 364 -40.48 -36.44 -35.17
N GLU A 365 -39.16 -36.64 -35.05
CA GLU A 365 -38.48 -37.87 -35.54
C GLU A 365 -36.95 -37.78 -35.36
N GLU A 366 -36.40 -38.80 -34.68
CA GLU A 366 -35.21 -39.58 -35.06
C GLU A 366 -33.90 -38.87 -35.51
N LYS A 367 -32.81 -38.99 -34.72
CA LYS A 367 -31.76 -40.01 -34.96
C LYS A 367 -30.55 -39.92 -34.02
N ALA A 368 -30.07 -41.11 -33.68
CA ALA A 368 -28.88 -41.45 -32.93
C ALA A 368 -27.56 -41.23 -33.69
N ALA A 369 -26.49 -40.94 -32.93
CA ALA A 369 -25.10 -41.42 -33.03
C ALA A 369 -24.29 -40.61 -31.96
N ASP A 370 -23.72 -41.16 -30.87
CA ASP A 370 -22.68 -42.22 -30.79
C ASP A 370 -21.41 -41.77 -31.54
N GLU A 371 -20.18 -41.68 -31.03
CA GLU A 371 -19.50 -42.02 -29.77
C GLU A 371 -18.10 -41.32 -29.81
N ASP A 372 -17.39 -41.32 -28.67
CA ASP A 372 -15.92 -41.45 -28.51
C ASP A 372 -14.94 -40.36 -29.01
N LEU A 373 -14.34 -39.60 -28.06
CA LEU A 373 -13.05 -39.92 -27.39
C LEU A 373 -12.64 -38.84 -26.37
#